data_AF-A0A964FGE3-F1
#
_entry.id   AF-A0A964FGE3-F1
#
_cell.length_a   1.000
_cell.length_b   1.000
_cell.length_c   1.000
_cell.angle_alpha   90.00
_cell.angle_beta   90.00
_cell.angle_gamma   90.00
#
_symmetry.space_group_name_H-M   'P 1'
#
loop_
_entity.id
_entity.type
_entity.pdbx_description
1 polymer ?
#
loop_
_entity_poly.entity_id
_entity_poly.type
_entity_poly.pdbx_seq_one_letter_code
_entity_poly.pdbx_strand_id
1 'polypeptide(L)'
;MAVQLNGLRQRVDPHWERGLSYLKIGIRWLKGVLHKGRDLFAPIPLFSQNIQPCFASKKKRREYYDAIWFTRISEVKCSNI
;
A
#
# COMPACT_ATOMS: atom_id res chain seq x y z
N MET A 1 7.30 -4.74 -9.95
CA MET A 1 6.57 -5.32 -11.09
C MET A 1 6.83 -6.83 -11.26
N ALA A 2 8.10 -7.29 -11.31
CA ALA A 2 8.46 -8.70 -11.49
C ALA A 2 7.72 -9.68 -10.53
N VAL A 3 7.58 -9.32 -9.26
CA VAL A 3 6.89 -10.14 -8.25
C VAL A 3 5.41 -10.35 -8.57
N GLN A 4 4.71 -9.30 -9.01
CA GLN A 4 3.29 -9.37 -9.37
C GLN A 4 3.09 -10.13 -10.67
N LEU A 5 3.93 -9.85 -11.67
CA LEU A 5 3.89 -10.53 -12.97
C LEU A 5 4.16 -12.04 -12.83
N ASN A 6 4.98 -12.43 -11.84
CA ASN A 6 5.25 -13.83 -11.52
C ASN A 6 4.20 -14.47 -10.58
N GLY A 7 3.10 -13.78 -10.25
CA GLY A 7 2.09 -14.30 -9.32
C GLY A 7 2.57 -14.45 -7.87
N LEU A 8 3.79 -14.01 -7.55
CA LEU A 8 4.42 -14.12 -6.22
C LEU A 8 3.99 -12.99 -5.28
N ARG A 9 2.94 -12.25 -5.63
CA ARG A 9 2.50 -11.07 -4.90
C ARG A 9 2.04 -11.40 -3.47
N GLN A 10 1.57 -12.61 -3.23
CA GLN A 10 1.24 -13.12 -1.89
C GLN A 10 2.48 -13.52 -1.06
N ARG A 11 3.65 -13.74 -1.70
CA ARG A 11 4.91 -14.04 -1.02
C ARG A 11 5.69 -12.80 -0.62
N VAL A 12 5.37 -11.67 -1.21
CA VAL A 12 5.94 -10.37 -0.83
C VAL A 12 4.91 -9.70 0.06
N ASP A 13 5.33 -9.39 1.28
CA ASP A 13 4.55 -8.72 2.32
C ASP A 13 3.76 -7.53 1.71
N PRO A 14 2.44 -7.66 1.44
CA PRO A 14 1.56 -6.56 1.10
C PRO A 14 1.32 -5.83 2.42
N HIS A 15 2.35 -5.15 2.89
CA HIS A 15 2.27 -4.33 4.07
C HIS A 15 1.53 -3.05 3.68
N TRP A 16 0.20 -3.12 3.67
CA TRP A 16 -0.69 -2.02 3.33
C TRP A 16 -0.49 -0.83 4.30
N GLU A 17 -0.10 -1.07 5.55
CA GLU A 17 0.33 0.00 6.50
C GLU A 17 1.58 0.76 6.04
N ARG A 18 2.39 0.20 5.13
CA ARG A 18 3.58 0.86 4.58
C ARG A 18 3.29 1.59 3.27
N GLY A 19 2.02 1.84 2.92
CA GLY A 19 1.64 2.59 1.72
C GLY A 19 2.43 3.90 1.57
N LEU A 20 2.63 4.63 2.67
CA LEU A 20 3.43 5.86 2.67
C LEU A 20 4.91 5.62 2.35
N SER A 21 5.49 4.53 2.82
CA SER A 21 6.88 4.17 2.52
C SER A 21 7.06 3.84 1.05
N TYR A 22 6.13 3.08 0.45
CA TYR A 22 6.16 2.81 -0.98
C TYR A 22 5.97 4.07 -1.82
N LEU A 23 5.09 4.98 -1.40
CA LEU A 23 4.94 6.29 -2.04
C LEU A 23 6.25 7.09 -1.99
N LYS A 24 6.89 7.16 -0.82
CA LYS A 24 8.19 7.83 -0.65
C LYS A 24 9.27 7.23 -1.55
N ILE A 25 9.35 5.90 -1.63
CA ILE A 25 10.31 5.20 -2.50
C ILE A 25 10.03 5.52 -3.97
N GLY A 26 8.77 5.47 -4.40
CA GLY A 26 8.36 5.80 -5.77
C GLY A 26 8.71 7.25 -6.16
N ILE A 27 8.41 8.21 -5.29
CA ILE A 27 8.74 9.63 -5.51
C ILE A 27 10.25 9.85 -5.56
N ARG A 28 11.03 9.22 -4.66
CA ARG A 28 12.50 9.32 -4.70
C ARG A 28 13.08 8.75 -5.99
N TRP A 29 12.56 7.61 -6.44
CA TRP A 29 12.96 7.02 -7.71
C TRP A 29 12.63 7.94 -8.89
N LEU A 30 11.42 8.51 -8.93
CA LEU A 30 10.99 9.43 -9.99
C LEU A 30 11.89 10.66 -10.08
N LYS A 31 12.21 11.28 -8.93
CA LYS A 31 13.18 12.38 -8.86
C LYS A 31 14.54 11.98 -9.42
N GLY A 32 15.02 10.77 -9.10
CA GLY A 32 16.28 10.24 -9.60
C GLY A 32 16.29 10.00 -11.11
N VAL A 33 15.17 9.56 -11.68
CA VAL A 33 15.01 9.36 -13.14
C VAL A 33 15.08 10.70 -13.85
N LEU A 34 14.31 11.70 -13.39
CA LEU A 34 14.28 13.04 -13.96
C LEU A 34 15.65 13.72 -13.89
N HIS A 35 16.32 13.66 -12.73
CA HIS A 35 17.65 14.27 -12.56
C HIS A 35 18.73 13.59 -13.44
N LYS A 36 18.58 12.31 -13.76
CA LYS A 36 19.56 11.56 -14.57
C LYS A 36 19.19 11.46 -16.05
N GLY A 37 18.10 12.09 -16.48
CA GLY A 37 17.63 12.03 -17.87
C GLY A 37 17.34 10.61 -18.36
N ARG A 38 16.86 9.71 -17.49
CA ARG A 38 16.53 8.34 -17.87
C ARG A 38 15.10 8.24 -18.37
N ASP A 39 14.85 7.29 -19.25
CA ASP A 39 13.50 7.01 -19.72
C ASP A 39 12.62 6.45 -18.60
N LEU A 40 11.36 6.90 -18.59
CA LEU A 40 10.33 6.34 -17.73
C LEU A 40 9.86 5.01 -18.31
N PHE A 41 9.69 4.02 -17.45
CA PHE A 41 9.02 2.79 -17.84
C PHE A 41 7.57 3.08 -18.21
N ALA A 42 7.07 2.38 -19.23
CA ALA A 42 5.66 2.43 -19.59
C ALA A 42 4.80 2.08 -18.36
N PRO A 43 3.81 2.91 -18.00
CA PRO A 43 2.96 2.65 -16.84
C PRO A 43 2.13 1.40 -17.11
N ILE A 44 2.33 0.36 -16.29
CA ILE A 44 1.47 -0.82 -16.29
C ILE A 44 0.41 -0.63 -15.21
N PRO A 45 -0.89 -0.74 -15.53
CA PRO A 45 -1.94 -0.59 -14.55
C PRO A 45 -1.83 -1.67 -13.47
N LEU A 46 -1.96 -1.24 -12.21
CA LEU A 46 -2.06 -2.17 -11.09
C LEU A 46 -3.47 -2.76 -11.07
N PHE A 47 -3.60 -4.07 -11.29
CA PHE A 47 -4.88 -4.75 -11.12
C PHE A 47 -5.36 -4.65 -9.67
N SER A 48 -6.59 -4.18 -9.50
CA SER A 48 -7.30 -4.06 -8.22
C SER A 48 -7.88 -5.41 -7.80
N GLN A 49 -7.05 -6.43 -7.62
CA GLN A 49 -7.51 -7.61 -6.91
C GLN A 49 -7.54 -7.30 -5.41
N ASN A 50 -8.59 -7.78 -4.74
CA ASN A 50 -8.73 -7.64 -3.29
C ASN A 50 -7.67 -8.53 -2.63
N ILE A 51 -6.55 -7.93 -2.23
CA ILE A 51 -5.42 -8.66 -1.65
C ILE A 51 -5.74 -8.88 -0.17
N GLN A 52 -5.89 -10.15 0.23
CA GLN A 52 -5.93 -10.51 1.65
C GLN A 52 -4.62 -10.09 2.33
N PRO A 53 -4.66 -9.63 3.60
CA PRO A 53 -3.46 -9.20 4.29
C PRO A 53 -2.46 -10.35 4.41
N CYS A 54 -1.22 -10.16 3.95
CA CYS A 54 -0.12 -11.06 4.32
C CYS A 54 0.55 -10.53 5.58
N PHE A 55 1.07 -11.46 6.37
CA PHE A 55 1.76 -11.14 7.61
C PHE A 55 3.14 -11.76 7.59
N ALA A 56 4.14 -11.01 8.01
CA ALA A 56 5.51 -11.51 8.17
C ALA A 56 5.62 -12.66 9.20
N SER A 57 4.66 -12.78 10.12
CA SER A 57 4.63 -13.87 11.12
C SER A 57 3.21 -14.20 11.60
N LYS A 58 3.05 -15.40 12.16
CA LYS A 58 1.80 -15.83 12.83
C LYS A 58 1.43 -14.92 14.02
N LYS A 59 2.43 -14.33 14.70
CA LYS A 59 2.21 -13.40 15.82
C LYS A 59 1.56 -12.11 15.33
N LYS A 60 2.14 -11.49 14.29
CA LYS A 60 1.59 -10.26 13.67
C LYS A 60 0.19 -10.47 13.10
N ARG A 61 -0.07 -11.66 12.56
CA ARG A 61 -1.42 -12.03 12.12
C ARG A 61 -2.44 -12.02 13.25
N ARG A 62 -2.10 -12.59 14.42
CA ARG A 62 -2.97 -12.58 15.60
C ARG A 62 -3.17 -11.16 16.12
N GLU A 63 -2.08 -10.40 16.32
CA GLU A 63 -2.17 -8.99 16.72
C GLU A 63 -3.10 -8.17 15.83
N TYR A 64 -3.13 -8.42 14.52
CA TYR A 64 -4.01 -7.73 13.58
C TYR A 64 -5.50 -8.12 13.70
N TYR A 65 -5.81 -9.42 13.75
CA TYR A 65 -7.19 -9.89 13.84
C TYR A 65 -7.80 -9.73 15.24
N ASP A 66 -6.96 -9.78 16.27
CA ASP A 66 -7.35 -9.59 17.67
C ASP A 66 -7.38 -8.09 18.06
N ALA A 67 -6.93 -7.20 17.16
CA ALA A 67 -7.02 -5.75 17.38
C ALA A 67 -8.49 -5.31 17.40
N ILE A 68 -8.85 -4.56 18.44
CA ILE A 68 -10.17 -3.96 18.54
C ILE A 68 -10.15 -2.67 17.69
N TRP A 69 -10.86 -2.69 16.58
CA TRP A 69 -10.97 -1.54 15.67
C TRP A 69 -12.11 -0.64 16.11
N PHE A 70 -11.79 0.46 16.79
CA PHE A 70 -12.74 1.55 16.98
C PHE A 70 -12.45 2.63 15.93
N THR A 71 -13.38 2.85 15.01
CA THR A 71 -13.41 4.10 14.24
C THR A 71 -14.21 5.11 15.03
N ARG A 72 -13.62 6.28 15.33
CA ARG A 72 -14.37 7.40 15.93
C ARG A 72 -15.45 7.84 14.95
N ILE A 73 -16.71 7.48 15.23
CA ILE A 73 -17.86 8.01 14.51
C ILE A 73 -18.16 9.38 15.13
N SER A 74 -18.02 10.44 14.34
CA SER A 74 -18.44 11.79 14.72
C SER A 74 -19.61 12.21 13.83
N GLU A 75 -20.75 12.51 14.44
CA GLU A 75 -21.88 13.15 13.79
C GLU A 75 -21.60 14.66 13.71
N VAL A 76 -21.60 15.21 12.49
CA VAL A 76 -21.52 16.66 12.29
C VAL A 76 -22.93 17.13 11.95
N LYS A 77 -23.55 17.89 12.84
CA LYS A 77 -24.84 18.53 12.56
C LYS A 77 -24.59 19.82 11.80
N CYS A 78 -25.05 19.90 10.55
CA CYS A 78 -25.08 21.15 9.82
C CYS A 78 -26.14 22.07 10.44
N SER A 79 -25.72 23.21 10.97
CA SER A 79 -26.59 24.35 11.22
C SER A 79 -26.74 25.13 9.92
N ASN A 80 -27.95 25.17 9.36
CA ASN A 80 -28.29 26.08 8.27
C ASN A 80 -28.11 27.52 8.77
N ILE A 81 -27.22 28.26 8.11
CA ILE A 81 -27.07 29.71 8.25
C ILE A 81 -28.12 30.37 7.35
#